data_AF-A0A8S1SBE8-F1
#
_entry.id   AF-A0A8S1SBE8-F1
#
_cell.length_a   1.000
_cell.length_b   1.000
_cell.length_c   1.000
_cell.angle_alpha   90.00
_cell.angle_beta   90.00
_cell.angle_gamma   90.00
#
_symmetry.space_group_name_H-M   'P 1'
#
loop_
_entity.id
_entity.type
_entity.pdbx_description
1 polymer ?
#
loop_
_entity_poly.entity_id
_entity_poly.type
_entity_poly.pdbx_seq_one_letter_code
_entity_poly.pdbx_strand_id
1 'polypeptide(L)'
;MVKKIEDSFNHAQKLYEYQEKKIRRDKPASDTQLMQKLLHSGTIADKISALSISIKENPDHALGSLNKLLEIAALPSREKSLKALFQLKDLLVHLILKRGVPCNFEESNLTDELQKYYWHGINQVLVKTCEILIKASQDVLPYVRRQIILMMLELHCAHPIYTKELIKEIVNKFGDKEKTLVTLLTKKLSGELSKKPALTYPFLKETYGFMYRPNLPQEAQYYCLNFINTINLQTQETSTVAYMLKIFFIFFKKIMKVPQADQKCSKLFSQILKGINKTLPYGQSFLDQLKELFKENEKLIYKLIATSENFKIKIQTLYFVYQISDLNAHFYRSLYEILLSQEIQSTSLGELFFDLLFLSIKQDNEIVRQKAIIKRLLQISMHSNLSFTITALICVQKLCIEIPQLLEETNENQEYLYFKRDPLFSGASSFLNEIQSFTSHYHNKAQQIAKQILNKDQNITQKVNPLLEYSQSAFLAKFVEAKNRVTNRISNLSGSVINEEQFKLKFEKQRKQDNQLKQQNKPQRKSSITSEDAYADELFEKELQKGNFSDEDELDLSMDQDDDLVDLSEDETQNENQQKQIPIIMRKIYKRHKLLKK
;
A
#
# COMPACT_ATOMS: atom_id res chain seq x y z
N MET A 1 -19.92 -38.12 -28.81
CA MET A 1 -18.79 -37.19 -28.62
C MET A 1 -18.02 -37.56 -27.36
N VAL A 2 -18.69 -37.68 -26.20
CA VAL A 2 -18.12 -38.12 -24.91
C VAL A 2 -17.30 -39.43 -24.99
N LYS A 3 -17.86 -40.52 -25.55
CA LYS A 3 -17.10 -41.79 -25.71
C LYS A 3 -15.80 -41.65 -26.52
N LYS A 4 -15.76 -40.79 -27.55
CA LYS A 4 -14.55 -40.55 -28.34
C LYS A 4 -13.47 -39.80 -27.55
N ILE A 5 -13.89 -38.93 -26.64
CA ILE A 5 -12.98 -38.19 -25.75
C ILE A 5 -12.42 -39.13 -24.69
N GLU A 6 -13.25 -40.00 -24.10
CA GLU A 6 -12.82 -41.03 -23.15
C GLU A 6 -11.84 -42.02 -23.79
N ASP A 7 -12.10 -42.47 -25.01
CA ASP A 7 -11.21 -43.39 -25.74
C ASP A 7 -9.86 -42.72 -26.06
N SER A 8 -9.86 -41.45 -26.49
CA SER A 8 -8.65 -40.65 -26.73
C SER A 8 -7.86 -40.41 -25.44
N PHE A 9 -8.54 -40.13 -24.33
CA PHE A 9 -7.92 -40.00 -23.00
C PHE A 9 -7.22 -41.28 -22.56
N ASN A 10 -7.92 -42.42 -22.66
CA ASN A 10 -7.39 -43.73 -22.31
C ASN A 10 -6.20 -44.13 -23.20
N HIS A 11 -6.22 -43.76 -24.48
CA HIS A 11 -5.10 -43.96 -25.39
C HIS A 11 -3.88 -43.13 -24.98
N ALA A 12 -4.08 -41.82 -24.75
CA ALA A 12 -3.02 -40.91 -24.32
C ALA A 12 -2.40 -41.31 -22.97
N GLN A 13 -3.22 -41.78 -22.02
CA GLN A 13 -2.74 -42.31 -20.74
C GLN A 13 -1.80 -43.50 -20.93
N LYS A 14 -2.19 -44.49 -21.74
CA LYS A 14 -1.35 -45.68 -22.02
C LYS A 14 -0.04 -45.30 -22.70
N LEU A 15 -0.08 -44.36 -23.65
CA LEU A 15 1.11 -43.83 -24.31
C LEU A 15 2.05 -43.13 -23.32
N TYR A 16 1.50 -42.32 -22.42
CA TYR A 16 2.27 -41.63 -21.40
C TYR A 16 2.95 -42.60 -20.43
N GLU A 17 2.22 -43.58 -19.93
CA GLU A 17 2.76 -44.61 -19.04
C GLU A 17 3.85 -45.47 -19.72
N TYR A 18 3.69 -45.75 -21.01
CA TYR A 18 4.70 -46.45 -21.81
C TYR A 18 5.99 -45.64 -21.90
N GLN A 19 5.90 -44.34 -22.20
CA GLN A 19 7.07 -43.46 -22.29
C GLN A 19 7.74 -43.26 -20.93
N GLU A 20 6.98 -43.13 -19.85
CA GLU A 20 7.53 -43.03 -18.49
C GLU A 20 8.32 -44.31 -18.11
N LYS A 21 7.80 -45.49 -18.46
CA LYS A 21 8.49 -46.77 -18.24
C LYS A 21 9.76 -46.89 -19.09
N LYS A 22 9.74 -46.39 -20.33
CA LYS A 22 10.92 -46.39 -21.22
C LYS A 22 12.03 -45.52 -20.64
N ILE A 23 11.73 -44.29 -20.25
CA ILE A 23 12.70 -43.35 -19.66
C ILE A 23 13.31 -43.91 -18.37
N ARG A 24 12.53 -44.62 -17.56
CA ARG A 24 13.05 -45.30 -16.36
C ARG A 24 14.02 -46.44 -16.69
N ARG A 25 13.85 -47.12 -17.83
CA ARG A 25 14.75 -48.21 -18.28
C ARG A 25 16.04 -47.68 -18.91
N ASP A 26 15.97 -46.52 -19.57
CA ASP A 26 17.11 -45.92 -20.25
C ASP A 26 18.12 -45.24 -19.29
N LYS A 27 17.77 -45.10 -18.00
CA LYS A 27 18.66 -44.56 -16.97
C LYS A 27 19.71 -45.57 -16.51
N PRO A 28 20.93 -45.12 -16.16
CA PRO A 28 21.98 -46.00 -15.67
C PRO A 28 21.56 -46.76 -14.39
N ALA A 29 21.99 -48.02 -14.30
CA ALA A 29 21.60 -48.93 -13.22
C ALA A 29 22.05 -48.43 -11.83
N SER A 30 23.16 -47.71 -11.72
CA SER A 30 23.64 -47.10 -10.48
C SER A 30 22.67 -46.06 -9.94
N ASP A 31 22.24 -45.14 -10.81
CA ASP A 31 21.47 -43.97 -10.42
C ASP A 31 20.02 -44.36 -10.12
N THR A 32 19.49 -45.33 -10.88
CA THR A 32 18.17 -45.93 -10.60
C THR A 32 18.15 -46.66 -9.26
N GLN A 33 19.20 -47.41 -8.92
CA GLN A 33 19.33 -48.07 -7.62
C GLN A 33 19.47 -47.07 -6.47
N LEU A 34 20.26 -46.00 -6.65
CA LEU A 34 20.39 -44.93 -5.67
C LEU A 34 19.05 -44.20 -5.44
N MET A 35 18.36 -43.82 -6.51
CA MET A 35 17.04 -43.19 -6.41
C MET A 35 16.01 -44.13 -5.75
N GLN A 36 16.02 -45.42 -6.08
CA GLN A 36 15.13 -46.39 -5.43
C GLN A 36 15.41 -46.54 -3.94
N LYS A 37 16.68 -46.55 -3.52
CA LYS A 37 17.07 -46.55 -2.10
C LYS A 37 16.59 -45.29 -1.40
N LEU A 38 16.80 -44.11 -1.98
CA LEU A 38 16.33 -42.84 -1.41
C LEU A 38 14.80 -42.79 -1.27
N LEU A 39 14.06 -43.34 -2.24
CA LEU A 39 12.60 -43.37 -2.21
C LEU A 39 12.03 -44.38 -1.20
N HIS A 40 12.66 -45.54 -1.03
CA HIS A 40 12.17 -46.59 -0.12
C HIS A 40 12.65 -46.40 1.32
N SER A 41 13.97 -46.28 1.54
CA SER A 41 14.59 -46.26 2.87
C SER A 41 15.03 -44.86 3.33
N GLY A 42 14.99 -43.85 2.46
CA GLY A 42 15.39 -42.48 2.80
C GLY A 42 14.39 -41.73 3.69
N THR A 43 14.87 -40.65 4.32
CA THR A 43 14.01 -39.73 5.07
C THR A 43 13.07 -38.97 4.13
N ILE A 44 12.04 -38.31 4.66
CA ILE A 44 11.09 -37.56 3.80
C ILE A 44 11.78 -36.40 3.07
N ALA A 45 12.80 -35.79 3.67
CA ALA A 45 13.62 -34.79 2.97
C ALA A 45 14.36 -35.42 1.79
N ASP A 46 14.90 -36.62 1.95
CA ASP A 46 15.57 -37.37 0.87
C ASP A 46 14.59 -37.76 -0.23
N LYS A 47 13.38 -38.21 0.15
CA LYS A 47 12.30 -38.53 -0.78
C LYS A 47 11.86 -37.30 -1.60
N ILE A 48 11.64 -36.16 -0.94
CA ILE A 48 11.28 -34.90 -1.61
C ILE A 48 12.40 -34.46 -2.56
N SER A 49 13.66 -34.57 -2.14
CA SER A 49 14.82 -34.19 -2.95
C SER A 49 14.97 -35.10 -4.17
N ALA A 50 14.84 -36.42 -3.99
CA ALA A 50 14.88 -37.39 -5.08
C ALA A 50 13.75 -37.18 -6.09
N LEU A 51 12.51 -36.92 -5.62
CA LEU A 51 11.38 -36.60 -6.48
C LEU A 51 11.60 -35.27 -7.24
N SER A 52 12.12 -34.24 -6.58
CA SER A 52 12.45 -32.96 -7.21
C SER A 52 13.49 -33.12 -8.32
N ILE A 53 14.53 -33.93 -8.11
CA ILE A 53 15.54 -34.20 -9.14
C ILE A 53 14.91 -34.91 -10.34
N SER A 54 14.08 -35.93 -10.10
CA SER A 54 13.37 -36.63 -11.17
C SER A 54 12.52 -35.69 -12.03
N ILE A 55 11.86 -34.72 -11.42
CA ILE A 55 11.00 -33.75 -12.11
C ILE A 55 11.83 -32.75 -12.91
N LYS A 56 12.98 -32.32 -12.38
CA LYS A 56 13.90 -31.39 -13.07
C LYS A 56 14.56 -32.03 -14.30
N GLU A 57 14.91 -33.31 -14.24
CA GLU A 57 15.52 -34.03 -15.36
C GLU A 57 14.55 -34.25 -16.52
N ASN A 58 13.29 -34.61 -16.25
CA ASN A 58 12.28 -34.88 -17.27
C ASN A 58 10.95 -34.21 -16.90
N PRO A 59 10.79 -32.90 -17.17
CA PRO A 59 9.58 -32.17 -16.80
C PRO A 59 8.32 -32.72 -17.48
N ASP A 60 8.42 -33.13 -18.74
CA ASP A 60 7.27 -33.56 -19.54
C ASP A 60 6.73 -34.95 -19.09
N HIS A 61 7.53 -35.71 -18.31
CA HIS A 61 7.16 -37.01 -17.74
C HIS A 61 7.04 -36.98 -16.21
N ALA A 62 6.77 -35.80 -15.63
CA ALA A 62 6.81 -35.58 -14.19
C ALA A 62 5.56 -36.02 -13.41
N LEU A 63 4.44 -36.40 -14.05
CA LEU A 63 3.16 -36.60 -13.38
C LEU A 63 3.21 -37.63 -12.24
N GLY A 64 3.88 -38.78 -12.46
CA GLY A 64 4.02 -39.81 -11.43
C GLY A 64 4.80 -39.32 -10.20
N SER A 65 5.85 -38.53 -10.41
CA SER A 65 6.66 -37.95 -9.33
C SER A 65 5.94 -36.80 -8.62
N LEU A 66 5.16 -35.98 -9.35
CA LEU A 66 4.32 -34.92 -8.78
C LEU A 66 3.20 -35.48 -7.91
N ASN A 67 2.53 -36.54 -8.35
CA ASN A 67 1.48 -37.20 -7.55
C ASN A 67 2.04 -37.76 -6.23
N LYS A 68 3.22 -38.38 -6.25
CA LYS A 68 3.90 -38.81 -5.02
C LYS A 68 4.28 -37.66 -4.10
N LEU A 69 4.73 -36.53 -4.67
CA LEU A 69 5.02 -35.34 -3.88
C LEU A 69 3.75 -34.76 -3.26
N LEU A 70 2.63 -34.82 -3.98
CA LEU A 70 1.31 -34.42 -3.51
C LEU A 70 0.80 -35.32 -2.37
N GLU A 71 1.05 -36.63 -2.43
CA GLU A 71 0.76 -37.55 -1.32
C GLU A 71 1.53 -37.17 -0.05
N ILE A 72 2.81 -36.80 -0.18
CA ILE A 72 3.62 -36.31 0.96
C ILE A 72 3.07 -34.98 1.47
N ALA A 73 2.65 -34.08 0.57
CA ALA A 73 2.04 -32.79 0.94
C ALA A 73 0.70 -32.97 1.67
N ALA A 74 -0.05 -34.03 1.39
CA ALA A 74 -1.32 -34.36 2.04
C ALA A 74 -1.16 -35.06 3.40
N LEU A 75 0.06 -35.37 3.86
CA LEU A 75 0.29 -36.01 5.16
C LEU A 75 -0.15 -35.09 6.32
N PRO A 76 -0.66 -35.68 7.43
CA PRO A 76 -1.12 -34.90 8.60
C PRO A 76 0.01 -34.20 9.37
N SER A 77 1.27 -34.56 9.10
CA SER A 77 2.41 -33.96 9.75
C SER A 77 2.75 -32.61 9.12
N ARG A 78 2.52 -31.53 9.88
CA ARG A 78 2.74 -30.13 9.46
C ARG A 78 4.11 -29.89 8.82
N GLU A 79 5.18 -30.35 9.45
CA GLU A 79 6.55 -30.11 8.97
C GLU A 79 6.81 -30.80 7.62
N LYS A 80 6.34 -32.05 7.49
CA LYS A 80 6.50 -32.86 6.27
C LYS A 80 5.65 -32.27 5.13
N SER A 81 4.40 -31.93 5.43
CA SER A 81 3.47 -31.29 4.51
C SER A 81 4.00 -29.95 4.01
N LEU A 82 4.45 -29.06 4.90
CA LEU A 82 5.01 -27.76 4.53
C LEU A 82 6.23 -27.86 3.63
N LYS A 83 7.18 -28.76 3.95
CA LYS A 83 8.38 -28.99 3.11
C LYS A 83 7.99 -29.48 1.72
N ALA A 84 7.03 -30.41 1.63
CA ALA A 84 6.54 -30.92 0.36
C ALA A 84 5.77 -29.87 -0.45
N LEU A 85 4.90 -29.09 0.20
CA LEU A 85 4.16 -27.98 -0.41
C LEU A 85 5.09 -26.91 -0.96
N PHE A 86 6.13 -26.54 -0.20
CA PHE A 86 7.13 -25.59 -0.66
C PHE A 86 7.83 -26.08 -1.92
N GLN A 87 8.29 -27.34 -1.92
CA GLN A 87 8.96 -27.93 -3.08
C GLN A 87 8.01 -28.07 -4.28
N LEU A 88 6.76 -28.46 -4.04
CA LEU A 88 5.74 -28.62 -5.08
C LEU A 88 5.42 -27.27 -5.73
N LYS A 89 5.19 -26.23 -4.92
CA LYS A 89 5.00 -24.84 -5.38
C LYS A 89 6.20 -24.36 -6.19
N ASP A 90 7.43 -24.57 -5.71
CA ASP A 90 8.64 -24.13 -6.42
C ASP A 90 8.78 -24.79 -7.80
N LEU A 91 8.52 -26.10 -7.89
CA LEU A 91 8.57 -26.83 -9.16
C LEU A 91 7.45 -26.37 -10.11
N LEU A 92 6.24 -26.17 -9.60
CA LEU A 92 5.13 -25.67 -10.39
C LEU A 92 5.44 -24.27 -10.94
N VAL A 93 5.77 -23.32 -10.07
CA VAL A 93 5.96 -21.89 -10.42
C VAL A 93 7.21 -21.68 -11.27
N HIS A 94 8.35 -22.28 -10.90
CA HIS A 94 9.63 -21.93 -11.51
C HIS A 94 10.05 -22.81 -12.68
N LEU A 95 9.43 -23.99 -12.86
CA LEU A 95 9.77 -24.95 -13.91
C LEU A 95 8.56 -25.25 -14.82
N ILE A 96 7.46 -25.76 -14.27
CA ILE A 96 6.37 -26.34 -15.08
C ILE A 96 5.52 -25.25 -15.74
N LEU A 97 5.00 -24.30 -14.96
CA LEU A 97 4.10 -23.24 -15.44
C LEU A 97 4.79 -22.25 -16.39
N LYS A 98 6.12 -22.23 -16.43
CA LYS A 98 6.86 -21.47 -17.45
C LYS A 98 6.87 -22.13 -18.82
N ARG A 99 6.61 -23.45 -18.89
CA ARG A 99 6.65 -24.24 -20.14
C ARG A 99 5.30 -24.26 -20.86
N GLY A 100 4.21 -23.91 -20.19
CA GLY A 100 2.88 -23.91 -20.77
C GLY A 100 1.76 -23.73 -19.75
N VAL A 101 0.53 -23.81 -20.24
CA VAL A 101 -0.70 -23.48 -19.51
C VAL A 101 -1.49 -24.78 -19.25
N PRO A 102 -1.69 -25.17 -17.98
CA PRO A 102 -2.58 -26.26 -17.62
C PRO A 102 -4.00 -26.02 -18.12
N CYS A 103 -4.61 -27.05 -18.72
CA CYS A 103 -5.94 -26.99 -19.31
C CYS A 103 -6.70 -28.30 -19.04
N ASN A 104 -8.02 -28.24 -19.11
CA ASN A 104 -8.83 -29.45 -19.12
C ASN A 104 -8.62 -30.22 -20.42
N PHE A 105 -8.74 -31.55 -20.37
CA PHE A 105 -8.50 -32.40 -21.53
C PHE A 105 -9.43 -32.03 -22.71
N GLU A 106 -10.69 -31.72 -22.40
CA GLU A 106 -11.74 -31.37 -23.37
C GLU A 106 -11.58 -29.97 -23.99
N GLU A 107 -11.05 -29.01 -23.22
CA GLU A 107 -10.94 -27.60 -23.60
C GLU A 107 -9.62 -27.26 -24.30
N SER A 108 -8.76 -28.27 -24.49
CA SER A 108 -7.41 -28.08 -25.01
C SER A 108 -7.37 -27.97 -26.54
N ASN A 109 -6.88 -26.84 -27.05
CA ASN A 109 -6.66 -26.57 -28.48
C ASN A 109 -5.43 -27.31 -29.06
N LEU A 110 -4.75 -28.12 -28.26
CA LEU A 110 -3.56 -28.85 -28.70
C LEU A 110 -3.96 -29.93 -29.74
N THR A 111 -3.04 -30.30 -30.62
CA THR A 111 -3.26 -31.40 -31.58
C THR A 111 -2.72 -32.74 -31.07
N ASP A 112 -1.68 -32.70 -30.22
CA ASP A 112 -1.05 -33.89 -29.66
C ASP A 112 -1.77 -34.39 -28.39
N GLU A 113 -2.36 -35.58 -28.47
CA GLU A 113 -3.09 -36.23 -27.38
C GLU A 113 -2.23 -36.45 -26.13
N LEU A 114 -0.92 -36.70 -26.30
CA LEU A 114 0.00 -36.92 -25.19
C LEU A 114 0.21 -35.63 -24.38
N GLN A 115 0.42 -34.51 -25.08
CA GLN A 115 0.55 -33.20 -24.43
C GLN A 115 -0.74 -32.77 -23.74
N LYS A 116 -1.90 -33.09 -24.33
CA LYS A 116 -3.20 -32.88 -23.68
C LYS A 116 -3.31 -33.63 -22.36
N TYR A 117 -2.95 -34.91 -22.36
CA TYR A 117 -2.98 -35.73 -21.16
C TYR A 117 -2.02 -35.19 -20.09
N TYR A 118 -0.81 -34.79 -20.49
CA TYR A 118 0.15 -34.19 -19.57
C TYR A 118 -0.39 -32.91 -18.92
N TRP A 119 -0.83 -31.93 -19.72
CA TRP A 119 -1.33 -30.66 -19.20
C TRP A 119 -2.61 -30.81 -18.38
N HIS A 120 -3.46 -31.79 -18.72
CA HIS A 120 -4.60 -32.18 -17.89
C HIS A 120 -4.15 -32.76 -16.54
N GLY A 121 -3.14 -33.64 -16.51
CA GLY A 121 -2.59 -34.16 -15.27
C GLY A 121 -1.98 -33.08 -14.39
N ILE A 122 -1.23 -32.13 -14.97
CA ILE A 122 -0.69 -30.98 -14.25
C ILE A 122 -1.83 -30.13 -13.66
N ASN A 123 -2.92 -30.00 -14.41
CA ASN A 123 -4.10 -29.30 -13.96
C ASN A 123 -4.69 -29.90 -12.68
N GLN A 124 -4.86 -31.23 -12.67
CA GLN A 124 -5.35 -31.95 -11.48
C GLN A 124 -4.40 -31.82 -10.28
N VAL A 125 -3.09 -31.88 -10.52
CA VAL A 125 -2.07 -31.67 -9.47
C VAL A 125 -2.20 -30.26 -8.90
N LEU A 126 -2.37 -29.25 -9.74
CA LEU A 126 -2.48 -27.85 -9.31
C LEU A 126 -3.75 -27.61 -8.50
N VAL A 127 -4.91 -28.13 -8.93
CA VAL A 127 -6.18 -28.04 -8.19
C VAL A 127 -6.04 -28.66 -6.80
N LYS A 128 -5.56 -29.90 -6.71
CA LYS A 128 -5.33 -30.59 -5.43
C LYS A 128 -4.31 -29.86 -4.55
N THR A 129 -3.28 -29.25 -5.14
CA THR A 129 -2.31 -28.44 -4.40
C THR A 129 -2.99 -27.22 -3.78
N CYS A 130 -3.83 -26.51 -4.54
CA CYS A 130 -4.61 -25.38 -4.04
C CYS A 130 -5.56 -25.81 -2.90
N GLU A 131 -6.25 -26.95 -3.01
CA GLU A 131 -7.11 -27.48 -1.95
C GLU A 131 -6.33 -27.74 -0.65
N ILE A 132 -5.14 -28.33 -0.75
CA ILE A 132 -4.27 -28.57 0.42
C ILE A 132 -3.79 -27.24 1.02
N LEU A 133 -3.39 -26.26 0.19
CA LEU A 133 -3.00 -24.93 0.64
C LEU A 133 -4.15 -24.21 1.35
N ILE A 134 -5.36 -24.24 0.81
CA ILE A 134 -6.55 -23.62 1.42
C ILE A 134 -6.81 -24.24 2.79
N LYS A 135 -6.79 -25.57 2.92
CA LYS A 135 -6.93 -26.26 4.21
C LYS A 135 -5.82 -25.89 5.19
N ALA A 136 -4.56 -25.88 4.74
CA ALA A 136 -3.41 -25.53 5.58
C ALA A 136 -3.41 -24.05 6.01
N SER A 137 -4.08 -23.17 5.25
CA SER A 137 -4.20 -21.75 5.60
C SER A 137 -5.05 -21.51 6.85
N GLN A 138 -5.81 -22.50 7.31
CA GLN A 138 -6.65 -22.46 8.50
C GLN A 138 -5.97 -23.10 9.72
N ASP A 139 -4.69 -23.47 9.63
CA ASP A 139 -3.96 -24.08 10.74
C ASP A 139 -3.89 -23.14 11.96
N VAL A 140 -3.89 -23.71 13.17
CA VAL A 140 -3.80 -22.98 14.44
C VAL A 140 -2.47 -22.23 14.56
N LEU A 141 -1.39 -22.76 14.01
CA LEU A 141 -0.04 -22.21 14.13
C LEU A 141 0.17 -21.01 13.18
N PRO A 142 0.49 -19.81 13.71
CA PRO A 142 0.66 -18.63 12.88
C PRO A 142 1.81 -18.71 11.87
N TYR A 143 2.93 -19.35 12.26
CA TYR A 143 4.07 -19.61 11.36
C TYR A 143 3.65 -20.38 10.11
N VAL A 144 2.81 -21.41 10.27
CA VAL A 144 2.31 -22.23 9.15
C VAL A 144 1.46 -21.35 8.23
N ARG A 145 0.49 -20.61 8.78
CA ARG A 145 -0.37 -19.72 7.99
C ARG A 145 0.42 -18.69 7.18
N ARG A 146 1.45 -18.06 7.78
CA ARG A 146 2.33 -17.12 7.06
C ARG A 146 3.02 -17.75 5.87
N GLN A 147 3.60 -18.95 6.03
CA GLN A 147 4.26 -19.65 4.92
C GLN A 147 3.25 -20.02 3.82
N ILE A 148 2.08 -20.56 4.21
CA ILE A 148 1.03 -20.94 3.26
C ILE A 148 0.56 -19.73 2.43
N ILE A 149 0.30 -18.58 3.05
CA ILE A 149 -0.16 -17.38 2.34
C ILE A 149 0.87 -16.91 1.30
N LEU A 150 2.16 -16.91 1.63
CA LEU A 150 3.21 -16.55 0.67
C LEU A 150 3.23 -17.51 -0.52
N MET A 151 3.09 -18.82 -0.26
CA MET A 151 3.03 -19.83 -1.32
C MET A 151 1.77 -19.68 -2.20
N MET A 152 0.62 -19.38 -1.60
CA MET A 152 -0.63 -19.11 -2.33
C MET A 152 -0.49 -17.87 -3.23
N LEU A 153 0.09 -16.79 -2.72
CA LEU A 153 0.34 -15.56 -3.49
C LEU A 153 1.28 -15.81 -4.68
N GLU A 154 2.38 -16.53 -4.46
CA GLU A 154 3.34 -16.86 -5.51
C GLU A 154 2.71 -17.73 -6.60
N LEU A 155 1.92 -18.73 -6.20
CA LEU A 155 1.21 -19.61 -7.13
C LEU A 155 0.15 -18.85 -7.94
N HIS A 156 -0.64 -18.00 -7.27
CA HIS A 156 -1.62 -17.12 -7.91
C HIS A 156 -0.96 -16.25 -8.98
N CYS A 157 0.15 -15.60 -8.62
CA CYS A 157 0.88 -14.73 -9.53
C CYS A 157 1.48 -15.51 -10.71
N ALA A 158 1.88 -16.76 -10.52
CA ALA A 158 2.40 -17.60 -11.58
C ALA A 158 1.33 -18.00 -12.59
N HIS A 159 0.13 -18.36 -12.12
CA HIS A 159 -0.92 -18.88 -12.98
C HIS A 159 -2.34 -18.40 -12.60
N PRO A 160 -2.90 -17.42 -13.34
CA PRO A 160 -4.17 -16.79 -13.00
C PRO A 160 -5.46 -17.58 -13.29
N ILE A 161 -5.38 -18.85 -13.73
CA ILE A 161 -6.57 -19.60 -14.16
C ILE A 161 -7.39 -20.17 -12.98
N TYR A 162 -6.75 -20.49 -11.83
CA TYR A 162 -7.41 -21.12 -10.66
C TYR A 162 -7.72 -20.14 -9.52
N THR A 163 -8.12 -18.93 -9.90
CA THR A 163 -7.92 -17.77 -9.03
C THR A 163 -9.09 -17.41 -8.15
N LYS A 164 -10.33 -17.75 -8.51
CA LYS A 164 -11.49 -17.28 -7.73
C LYS A 164 -11.46 -17.80 -6.28
N GLU A 165 -11.27 -19.10 -6.07
CA GLU A 165 -11.21 -19.68 -4.72
C GLU A 165 -9.97 -19.23 -3.95
N LEU A 166 -8.83 -19.13 -4.64
CA LEU A 166 -7.58 -18.72 -4.03
C LEU A 166 -7.59 -17.24 -3.62
N ILE A 167 -8.14 -16.36 -4.48
CA ILE A 167 -8.35 -14.94 -4.16
C ILE A 167 -9.30 -14.83 -2.96
N LYS A 168 -10.42 -15.55 -2.96
CA LYS A 168 -11.36 -15.55 -1.83
C LYS A 168 -10.66 -15.91 -0.53
N GLU A 169 -9.85 -16.96 -0.53
CA GLU A 169 -9.14 -17.37 0.69
C GLU A 169 -8.03 -16.39 1.08
N ILE A 170 -7.29 -15.81 0.13
CA ILE A 170 -6.29 -14.76 0.39
C ILE A 170 -6.98 -13.52 1.00
N VAL A 171 -8.11 -13.10 0.45
CA VAL A 171 -8.89 -11.96 0.96
C VAL A 171 -9.47 -12.26 2.33
N ASN A 172 -9.94 -13.50 2.58
CA ASN A 172 -10.39 -13.92 3.91
C ASN A 172 -9.30 -13.73 4.99
N LYS A 173 -8.01 -13.80 4.64
CA LYS A 173 -6.91 -13.59 5.58
C LYS A 173 -6.75 -12.15 6.06
N PHE A 174 -7.41 -11.17 5.44
CA PHE A 174 -7.50 -9.83 6.04
C PHE A 174 -8.27 -9.83 7.37
N GLY A 175 -9.07 -10.88 7.65
CA GLY A 175 -9.71 -11.10 8.95
C GLY A 175 -8.97 -12.04 9.90
N ASP A 176 -7.69 -12.37 9.66
CA ASP A 176 -6.91 -13.19 10.59
C ASP A 176 -6.64 -12.42 11.89
N LYS A 177 -6.62 -13.15 13.02
CA LYS A 177 -6.31 -12.58 14.34
C LYS A 177 -4.85 -12.13 14.45
N GLU A 178 -3.95 -12.71 13.65
CA GLU A 178 -2.54 -12.34 13.66
C GLU A 178 -2.26 -11.11 12.80
N LYS A 179 -2.00 -9.96 13.45
CA LYS A 179 -1.70 -8.69 12.78
C LYS A 179 -0.45 -8.74 11.89
N THR A 180 0.60 -9.46 12.31
CA THR A 180 1.87 -9.60 11.56
C THR A 180 1.68 -10.34 10.23
N LEU A 181 0.72 -11.26 10.17
CA LEU A 181 0.36 -11.97 8.95
C LEU A 181 -0.38 -11.03 7.98
N VAL A 182 -1.31 -10.22 8.49
CA VAL A 182 -2.06 -9.26 7.66
C VAL A 182 -1.16 -8.16 7.09
N THR A 183 -0.21 -7.66 7.88
CA THR A 183 0.78 -6.68 7.39
C THR A 183 1.70 -7.28 6.34
N LEU A 184 2.18 -8.52 6.55
CA LEU A 184 2.97 -9.26 5.56
C LEU A 184 2.19 -9.47 4.26
N LEU A 185 0.94 -9.92 4.37
CA LEU A 185 0.03 -10.11 3.24
C LEU A 185 -0.12 -8.80 2.46
N THR A 186 -0.41 -7.69 3.14
CA THR A 186 -0.59 -6.37 2.52
C THR A 186 0.66 -5.93 1.75
N LYS A 187 1.84 -6.04 2.36
CA LYS A 187 3.12 -5.69 1.73
C LYS A 187 3.43 -6.57 0.51
N LYS A 188 3.27 -7.89 0.64
CA LYS A 188 3.60 -8.83 -0.44
C LYS A 188 2.61 -8.71 -1.60
N LEU A 189 1.31 -8.65 -1.30
CA LEU A 189 0.26 -8.53 -2.32
C LEU A 189 0.38 -7.21 -3.10
N SER A 190 0.54 -6.07 -2.41
CA SER A 190 0.76 -4.79 -3.11
C SER A 190 2.00 -4.80 -3.99
N GLY A 191 3.10 -5.41 -3.53
CA GLY A 191 4.31 -5.61 -4.30
C GLY A 191 4.08 -6.42 -5.57
N GLU A 192 3.39 -7.56 -5.50
CA GLU A 192 3.13 -8.40 -6.67
C GLU A 192 2.10 -7.77 -7.64
N LEU A 193 1.06 -7.10 -7.12
CA LEU A 193 0.07 -6.39 -7.97
C LEU A 193 0.70 -5.21 -8.72
N SER A 194 1.73 -4.58 -8.16
CA SER A 194 2.48 -3.53 -8.89
C SER A 194 3.22 -4.09 -10.11
N LYS A 195 3.65 -5.35 -10.07
CA LYS A 195 4.30 -6.03 -11.21
C LYS A 195 3.30 -6.53 -12.25
N LYS A 196 2.07 -6.86 -11.82
CA LYS A 196 1.00 -7.40 -12.68
C LYS A 196 -0.32 -6.65 -12.47
N PRO A 197 -0.48 -5.45 -13.05
CA PRO A 197 -1.66 -4.61 -12.82
C PRO A 197 -2.99 -5.26 -13.20
N ALA A 198 -3.01 -6.12 -14.22
CA ALA A 198 -4.21 -6.84 -14.67
C ALA A 198 -4.88 -7.70 -13.57
N LEU A 199 -4.13 -8.12 -12.56
CA LEU A 199 -4.65 -8.92 -11.44
C LEU A 199 -5.34 -8.06 -10.37
N THR A 200 -5.17 -6.74 -10.40
CA THR A 200 -5.66 -5.84 -9.34
C THR A 200 -7.19 -5.82 -9.25
N TYR A 201 -7.88 -5.77 -10.40
CA TYR A 201 -9.34 -5.68 -10.43
C TYR A 201 -10.04 -6.90 -9.80
N PRO A 202 -9.68 -8.16 -10.13
CA PRO A 202 -10.21 -9.34 -9.43
C PRO A 202 -10.06 -9.29 -7.91
N PHE A 203 -8.88 -8.87 -7.40
CA PHE A 203 -8.67 -8.72 -5.97
C PHE A 203 -9.53 -7.63 -5.36
N LEU A 204 -9.70 -6.49 -6.02
CA LEU A 204 -10.58 -5.42 -5.55
C LEU A 204 -12.05 -5.85 -5.51
N LYS A 205 -12.52 -6.61 -6.51
CA LYS A 205 -13.89 -7.13 -6.55
C LYS A 205 -14.17 -8.06 -5.37
N GLU A 206 -13.27 -9.01 -5.11
CA GLU A 206 -13.40 -9.94 -3.97
C GLU A 206 -13.21 -9.22 -2.63
N THR A 207 -12.29 -8.25 -2.54
CA THR A 207 -12.10 -7.42 -1.33
C THR A 207 -13.35 -6.61 -1.01
N TYR A 208 -13.99 -6.04 -2.03
CA TYR A 208 -15.28 -5.37 -1.88
C TYR A 208 -16.33 -6.34 -1.31
N GLY A 209 -16.53 -7.50 -1.93
CA GLY A 209 -17.50 -8.49 -1.44
C GLY A 209 -17.22 -8.97 -0.02
N PHE A 210 -15.94 -9.08 0.38
CA PHE A 210 -15.55 -9.43 1.74
C PHE A 210 -15.97 -8.36 2.77
N MET A 211 -15.77 -7.07 2.47
CA MET A 211 -16.08 -5.99 3.42
C MET A 211 -17.58 -5.81 3.73
N TYR A 212 -18.48 -6.36 2.91
CA TYR A 212 -19.94 -6.32 3.11
C TYR A 212 -20.53 -7.54 3.83
N ARG A 213 -19.69 -8.49 4.25
CA ARG A 213 -20.20 -9.65 4.97
C ARG A 213 -20.84 -9.23 6.30
N PRO A 214 -22.00 -9.82 6.65
CA PRO A 214 -22.60 -9.59 7.95
C PRO A 214 -21.63 -10.03 9.06
N ASN A 215 -21.59 -9.29 10.17
CA ASN A 215 -20.73 -9.56 11.33
C ASN A 215 -19.22 -9.53 11.07
N LEU A 216 -18.76 -8.81 10.03
CA LEU A 216 -17.32 -8.65 9.80
C LEU A 216 -16.70 -7.70 10.85
N PRO A 217 -15.58 -8.06 11.49
CA PRO A 217 -14.91 -7.18 12.44
C PRO A 217 -14.37 -5.93 11.75
N GLN A 218 -14.42 -4.79 12.45
CA GLN A 218 -13.95 -3.50 11.94
C GLN A 218 -12.45 -3.50 11.61
N GLU A 219 -11.65 -4.28 12.35
CA GLU A 219 -10.22 -4.44 12.07
C GLU A 219 -9.99 -5.03 10.67
N ALA A 220 -10.82 -6.00 10.26
CA ALA A 220 -10.72 -6.59 8.92
C ALA A 220 -11.10 -5.58 7.82
N GLN A 221 -12.13 -4.76 8.05
CA GLN A 221 -12.47 -3.65 7.14
C GLN A 221 -11.30 -2.65 7.05
N TYR A 222 -10.69 -2.32 8.17
CA TYR A 222 -9.52 -1.44 8.22
C TYR A 222 -8.36 -2.01 7.41
N TYR A 223 -8.05 -3.30 7.57
CA TYR A 223 -6.98 -3.96 6.82
C TYR A 223 -7.27 -4.02 5.31
N CYS A 224 -8.50 -4.28 4.91
CA CYS A 224 -8.92 -4.20 3.50
C CYS A 224 -8.74 -2.78 2.94
N LEU A 225 -9.21 -1.74 3.64
CA LEU A 225 -9.04 -0.35 3.22
C LEU A 225 -7.57 0.05 3.16
N ASN A 226 -6.76 -0.39 4.12
CA ASN A 226 -5.32 -0.17 4.11
C ASN A 226 -4.67 -0.83 2.89
N PHE A 227 -5.04 -2.08 2.58
CA PHE A 227 -4.58 -2.76 1.37
C PHE A 227 -4.93 -1.97 0.11
N ILE A 228 -6.19 -1.53 -0.06
CA ILE A 228 -6.59 -0.71 -1.20
C ILE A 228 -5.74 0.57 -1.27
N ASN A 229 -5.46 1.20 -0.13
CA ASN A 229 -4.58 2.38 -0.05
C ASN A 229 -3.12 2.11 -0.41
N THR A 230 -2.61 0.89 -0.22
CA THR A 230 -1.22 0.55 -0.57
C THR A 230 -1.00 0.34 -2.07
N ILE A 231 -2.06 0.10 -2.86
CA ILE A 231 -1.96 -0.15 -4.30
C ILE A 231 -1.33 1.07 -5.00
N ASN A 232 -0.29 0.84 -5.79
CA ASN A 232 0.33 1.89 -6.60
C ASN A 232 -0.61 2.31 -7.73
N LEU A 233 -1.07 3.56 -7.73
CA LEU A 233 -2.02 4.06 -8.73
C LEU A 233 -1.38 4.32 -10.10
N GLN A 234 -0.06 4.55 -10.15
CA GLN A 234 0.62 4.91 -11.41
C GLN A 234 0.63 3.79 -12.44
N THR A 235 0.58 2.54 -11.97
CA THR A 235 0.64 1.35 -12.82
C THR A 235 -0.75 0.83 -13.20
N GLN A 236 -1.82 1.45 -12.70
CA GLN A 236 -3.18 0.90 -12.79
C GLN A 236 -3.98 1.56 -13.91
N GLU A 237 -4.91 0.79 -14.47
CA GLU A 237 -5.87 1.29 -15.44
C GLU A 237 -6.86 2.27 -14.79
N THR A 238 -7.30 3.28 -15.55
CA THR A 238 -8.27 4.28 -15.09
C THR A 238 -9.58 3.64 -14.59
N SER A 239 -10.00 2.53 -15.20
CA SER A 239 -11.17 1.73 -14.79
C SER A 239 -11.03 1.19 -13.36
N THR A 240 -9.86 0.67 -13.02
CA THR A 240 -9.53 0.09 -11.71
C THR A 240 -9.46 1.18 -10.65
N VAL A 241 -8.85 2.32 -10.96
CA VAL A 241 -8.79 3.47 -10.04
C VAL A 241 -10.17 4.07 -9.79
N ALA A 242 -11.01 4.17 -10.82
CA ALA A 242 -12.41 4.57 -10.68
C ALA A 242 -13.17 3.60 -9.76
N TYR A 243 -12.94 2.28 -9.89
CA TYR A 243 -13.54 1.29 -9.00
C TYR A 243 -13.07 1.47 -7.54
N MET A 244 -11.78 1.72 -7.29
CA MET A 244 -11.28 2.03 -5.95
C MET A 244 -11.96 3.26 -5.33
N LEU A 245 -12.07 4.34 -6.11
CA LEU A 245 -12.73 5.56 -5.66
C LEU A 245 -14.21 5.31 -5.32
N LYS A 246 -14.92 4.49 -6.12
CA LYS A 246 -16.29 4.06 -5.82
C LYS A 246 -16.38 3.31 -4.50
N ILE A 247 -15.46 2.37 -4.24
CA ILE A 247 -15.41 1.65 -2.96
C ILE A 247 -15.30 2.65 -1.80
N PHE A 248 -14.32 3.56 -1.85
CA PHE A 248 -14.12 4.55 -0.79
C PHE A 248 -15.35 5.45 -0.60
N PHE A 249 -16.00 5.85 -1.69
CA PHE A 249 -17.22 6.68 -1.65
C PHE A 249 -18.38 5.98 -0.95
N ILE A 250 -18.62 4.70 -1.26
CA ILE A 250 -19.73 3.96 -0.64
C ILE A 250 -19.47 3.80 0.86
N PHE A 251 -18.24 3.44 1.24
CA PHE A 251 -17.86 3.35 2.66
C PHE A 251 -17.90 4.71 3.37
N PHE A 252 -17.51 5.79 2.70
CA PHE A 252 -17.66 7.14 3.22
C PHE A 252 -19.12 7.46 3.55
N LYS A 253 -20.04 7.22 2.61
CA LYS A 253 -21.49 7.42 2.82
C LYS A 253 -22.03 6.56 3.97
N LYS A 254 -21.59 5.30 4.08
CA LYS A 254 -21.99 4.40 5.17
C LYS A 254 -21.55 4.93 6.54
N ILE A 255 -20.30 5.40 6.67
CA ILE A 255 -19.79 5.96 7.93
C ILE A 255 -20.48 7.28 8.27
N MET A 256 -20.78 8.14 7.29
CA MET A 256 -21.46 9.42 7.54
C MET A 256 -22.89 9.26 8.07
N LYS A 257 -23.58 8.14 7.77
CA LYS A 257 -24.94 7.87 8.26
C LYS A 257 -24.99 7.45 9.73
N VAL A 258 -23.86 7.07 10.34
CA VAL A 258 -23.84 6.58 11.73
C VAL A 258 -23.92 7.79 12.69
N PRO A 259 -24.99 7.93 13.49
CA PRO A 259 -25.23 9.12 14.33
C PRO A 259 -24.22 9.30 15.47
N GLN A 260 -23.52 8.22 15.85
CA GLN A 260 -22.42 8.20 16.82
C GLN A 260 -21.09 7.88 16.14
N ALA A 261 -20.63 8.73 15.22
CA ALA A 261 -19.26 8.69 14.69
C ALA A 261 -18.21 9.14 15.74
N ASP A 262 -18.47 8.82 17.01
CA ASP A 262 -17.71 9.25 18.17
C ASP A 262 -16.47 8.36 18.28
N GLN A 263 -15.33 8.90 17.83
CA GLN A 263 -13.95 8.45 18.08
C GLN A 263 -13.53 7.07 17.54
N LYS A 264 -14.38 6.04 17.51
CA LYS A 264 -14.02 4.65 17.11
C LYS A 264 -13.96 4.45 15.60
N CYS A 265 -14.83 5.12 14.83
CA CYS A 265 -14.80 5.12 13.36
C CYS A 265 -13.63 5.96 12.77
N SER A 266 -12.85 6.64 13.62
CA SER A 266 -11.84 7.61 13.18
C SER A 266 -10.70 6.96 12.38
N LYS A 267 -10.28 5.74 12.74
CA LYS A 267 -9.24 4.99 12.02
C LYS A 267 -9.71 4.55 10.62
N LEU A 268 -10.92 4.02 10.51
CA LEU A 268 -11.55 3.66 9.22
C LEU A 268 -11.75 4.89 8.36
N PHE A 269 -12.26 5.98 8.96
CA PHE A 269 -12.47 7.24 8.28
C PHE A 269 -11.16 7.85 7.75
N SER A 270 -10.08 7.80 8.54
CA SER A 270 -8.74 8.20 8.11
C SER A 270 -8.26 7.43 6.88
N GLN A 271 -8.45 6.10 6.86
CA GLN A 271 -8.07 5.30 5.69
C GLN A 271 -8.93 5.64 4.47
N ILE A 272 -10.23 5.84 4.64
CA ILE A 272 -11.11 6.24 3.55
C ILE A 272 -10.70 7.60 2.99
N LEU A 273 -10.48 8.59 3.85
CA LEU A 273 -10.03 9.92 3.44
C LEU A 273 -8.67 9.87 2.75
N LYS A 274 -7.70 9.11 3.29
CA LYS A 274 -6.41 8.87 2.64
C LYS A 274 -6.60 8.28 1.24
N GLY A 275 -7.51 7.33 1.09
CA GLY A 275 -7.85 6.68 -0.17
C GLY A 275 -8.48 7.65 -1.18
N ILE A 276 -9.46 8.42 -0.75
CA ILE A 276 -10.11 9.44 -1.58
C ILE A 276 -9.06 10.46 -2.01
N ASN A 277 -8.34 11.07 -1.07
CA ASN A 277 -7.32 12.08 -1.36
C ASN A 277 -6.24 11.60 -2.33
N LYS A 278 -5.90 10.30 -2.28
CA LYS A 278 -4.93 9.65 -3.17
C LYS A 278 -5.51 9.36 -4.56
N THR A 279 -6.76 8.92 -4.64
CA THR A 279 -7.40 8.44 -5.89
C THR A 279 -8.15 9.54 -6.65
N LEU A 280 -8.59 10.60 -5.97
CA LEU A 280 -9.35 11.72 -6.53
C LEU A 280 -8.69 12.38 -7.76
N PRO A 281 -7.36 12.58 -7.81
CA PRO A 281 -6.70 13.18 -8.97
C PRO A 281 -6.94 12.41 -10.28
N TYR A 282 -7.22 11.11 -10.18
CA TYR A 282 -7.46 10.20 -11.30
C TYR A 282 -8.95 10.00 -11.62
N GLY A 283 -9.85 10.48 -10.76
CA GLY A 283 -11.29 10.20 -10.80
C GLY A 283 -12.15 11.45 -10.93
N GLN A 284 -11.80 12.37 -11.84
CA GLN A 284 -12.51 13.64 -12.03
C GLN A 284 -14.02 13.48 -12.30
N SER A 285 -14.45 12.35 -12.90
CA SER A 285 -15.88 12.06 -13.13
C SER A 285 -16.70 11.90 -11.85
N PHE A 286 -16.06 11.61 -10.71
CA PHE A 286 -16.73 11.47 -9.40
C PHE A 286 -16.67 12.74 -8.56
N LEU A 287 -15.99 13.81 -9.03
CA LEU A 287 -15.87 15.05 -8.27
C LEU A 287 -17.24 15.69 -8.01
N ASP A 288 -18.14 15.65 -8.98
CA ASP A 288 -19.47 16.27 -8.83
C ASP A 288 -20.31 15.51 -7.81
N GLN A 289 -20.30 14.17 -7.83
CA GLN A 289 -20.97 13.33 -6.83
C GLN A 289 -20.39 13.50 -5.43
N LEU A 290 -19.07 13.68 -5.33
CA LEU A 290 -18.39 13.95 -4.06
C LEU A 290 -18.75 15.34 -3.51
N LYS A 291 -18.87 16.35 -4.38
CA LYS A 291 -19.33 17.69 -3.99
C LYS A 291 -20.76 17.66 -3.46
N GLU A 292 -21.65 16.88 -4.07
CA GLU A 292 -23.02 16.72 -3.59
C GLU A 292 -23.06 16.05 -2.21
N LEU A 293 -22.37 14.92 -2.02
CA LEU A 293 -22.28 14.28 -0.70
C LEU A 293 -21.65 15.17 0.37
N PHE A 294 -20.64 15.94 -0.02
CA PHE A 294 -20.02 16.89 0.89
C PHE A 294 -21.04 17.94 1.35
N LYS A 295 -21.82 18.53 0.42
CA LYS A 295 -22.87 19.51 0.76
C LYS A 295 -23.93 18.92 1.69
N GLU A 296 -24.35 17.68 1.47
CA GLU A 296 -25.31 16.99 2.33
C GLU A 296 -24.78 16.78 3.76
N ASN A 297 -23.48 16.51 3.90
CA ASN A 297 -22.85 16.09 5.16
C ASN A 297 -21.87 17.12 5.75
N GLU A 298 -21.85 18.36 5.25
CA GLU A 298 -20.86 19.39 5.60
C GLU A 298 -20.75 19.60 7.12
N LYS A 299 -21.91 19.70 7.79
CA LYS A 299 -21.98 19.89 9.26
C LYS A 299 -21.36 18.72 10.03
N LEU A 300 -21.57 17.49 9.57
CA LEU A 300 -21.01 16.29 10.20
C LEU A 300 -19.49 16.25 10.04
N ILE A 301 -18.99 16.60 8.86
CA ILE A 301 -17.55 16.63 8.56
C ILE A 301 -16.83 17.66 9.45
N TYR A 302 -17.36 18.88 9.57
CA TYR A 302 -16.77 19.87 10.47
C TYR A 302 -16.93 19.51 11.95
N LYS A 303 -18.03 18.84 12.33
CA LYS A 303 -18.18 18.28 13.68
C LYS A 303 -17.11 17.22 13.97
N LEU A 304 -16.77 16.36 13.01
CA LEU A 304 -15.69 15.38 13.14
C LEU A 304 -14.33 16.04 13.32
N ILE A 305 -14.04 17.13 12.59
CA ILE A 305 -12.78 17.88 12.77
C ILE A 305 -12.69 18.46 14.19
N ALA A 306 -13.78 19.03 14.69
CA ALA A 306 -13.82 19.61 16.03
C ALA A 306 -13.75 18.55 17.15
N THR A 307 -14.42 17.42 16.98
CA THR A 307 -14.57 16.37 18.02
C THR A 307 -13.42 15.38 18.04
N SER A 308 -12.72 15.19 16.91
CA SER A 308 -11.59 14.28 16.86
C SER A 308 -10.44 14.77 17.76
N GLU A 309 -9.80 13.85 18.46
CA GLU A 309 -8.58 14.16 19.23
C GLU A 309 -7.34 13.98 18.34
N ASN A 310 -7.35 12.98 17.46
CA ASN A 310 -6.22 12.61 16.63
C ASN A 310 -5.95 13.63 15.51
N PHE A 311 -4.78 14.26 15.57
CA PHE A 311 -4.34 15.29 14.63
C PHE A 311 -4.29 14.83 13.16
N LYS A 312 -3.97 13.56 12.90
CA LYS A 312 -3.87 13.02 11.52
C LYS A 312 -5.22 13.03 10.80
N ILE A 313 -6.30 12.70 11.51
CA ILE A 313 -7.66 12.73 10.96
C ILE A 313 -8.07 14.16 10.64
N LYS A 314 -7.76 15.14 11.51
CA LYS A 314 -8.07 16.55 11.26
C LYS A 314 -7.43 17.06 9.96
N ILE A 315 -6.13 16.81 9.77
CA ILE A 315 -5.43 17.24 8.55
C ILE A 315 -5.99 16.55 7.32
N GLN A 316 -6.16 15.23 7.36
CA GLN A 316 -6.65 14.49 6.19
C GLN A 316 -8.07 14.91 5.81
N THR A 317 -8.92 15.22 6.80
CA THR A 317 -10.27 15.71 6.58
C THR A 317 -10.24 17.13 6.00
N LEU A 318 -9.42 18.03 6.55
CA LEU A 318 -9.28 19.37 5.97
C LEU A 318 -8.70 19.34 4.56
N TYR A 319 -7.73 18.47 4.29
CA TYR A 319 -7.18 18.32 2.96
C TYR A 319 -8.24 17.80 1.97
N PHE A 320 -9.10 16.87 2.40
CA PHE A 320 -10.27 16.45 1.62
C PHE A 320 -11.24 17.61 1.33
N VAL A 321 -11.54 18.43 2.34
CA VAL A 321 -12.37 19.64 2.18
C VAL A 321 -11.74 20.59 1.17
N TYR A 322 -10.44 20.87 1.30
CA TYR A 322 -9.67 21.72 0.39
C TYR A 322 -9.73 21.24 -1.08
N GLN A 323 -9.80 19.92 -1.31
CA GLN A 323 -9.88 19.38 -2.67
C GLN A 323 -11.27 19.48 -3.30
N ILE A 324 -12.34 19.55 -2.50
CA ILE A 324 -13.72 19.34 -2.98
C ILE A 324 -14.52 20.63 -2.95
N SER A 325 -14.40 21.43 -1.88
CA SER A 325 -15.21 22.63 -1.68
C SER A 325 -14.41 23.90 -1.87
N ASP A 326 -15.12 25.00 -2.12
CA ASP A 326 -14.55 26.33 -1.95
C ASP A 326 -14.21 26.57 -0.47
N LEU A 327 -13.18 27.37 -0.20
CA LEU A 327 -12.68 27.59 1.15
C LEU A 327 -13.57 28.58 1.91
N ASN A 328 -14.41 28.03 2.79
CA ASN A 328 -15.35 28.79 3.61
C ASN A 328 -14.76 29.25 4.95
N ALA A 329 -15.45 30.15 5.65
CA ALA A 329 -15.06 30.60 6.99
C ALA A 329 -14.89 29.43 8.00
N HIS A 330 -15.71 28.38 7.88
CA HIS A 330 -15.62 27.16 8.70
C HIS A 330 -14.29 26.41 8.50
N PHE A 331 -13.77 26.40 7.27
CA PHE A 331 -12.47 25.81 6.96
C PHE A 331 -11.35 26.56 7.70
N TYR A 332 -11.27 27.88 7.54
CA TYR A 332 -10.20 28.66 8.16
C TYR A 332 -10.29 28.71 9.69
N ARG A 333 -11.50 28.70 10.26
CA ARG A 333 -11.69 28.52 11.70
C ARG A 333 -11.11 27.20 12.18
N SER A 334 -11.42 26.10 11.49
CA SER A 334 -10.91 24.77 11.82
C SER A 334 -9.39 24.70 11.68
N LEU A 335 -8.84 25.27 10.61
CA LEU A 335 -7.39 25.37 10.38
C LEU A 335 -6.69 26.17 11.50
N TYR A 336 -7.29 27.29 11.90
CA TYR A 336 -6.77 28.15 12.97
C TYR A 336 -6.82 27.46 14.34
N GLU A 337 -7.85 26.67 14.63
CA GLU A 337 -7.96 25.87 15.85
C GLU A 337 -6.93 24.73 15.88
N ILE A 338 -6.70 24.05 14.75
CA ILE A 338 -5.70 22.97 14.65
C ILE A 338 -4.31 23.45 15.04
N LEU A 339 -3.95 24.70 14.74
CA LEU A 339 -2.65 25.29 15.14
C LEU A 339 -2.40 25.18 16.66
N LEU A 340 -3.43 25.18 17.51
CA LEU A 340 -3.25 25.07 18.95
C LEU A 340 -3.05 23.63 19.47
N SER A 341 -3.09 22.62 18.59
CA SER A 341 -2.95 21.23 19.01
C SER A 341 -1.52 20.87 19.42
N GLN A 342 -1.38 20.16 20.54
CA GLN A 342 -0.08 19.78 21.10
C GLN A 342 0.67 18.75 20.21
N GLU A 343 -0.06 17.97 19.41
CA GLU A 343 0.47 16.91 18.53
C GLU A 343 1.14 17.42 17.25
N ILE A 344 1.09 18.72 16.95
CA ILE A 344 1.68 19.30 15.73
C ILE A 344 3.17 19.00 15.60
N GLN A 345 3.88 18.86 16.72
CA GLN A 345 5.33 18.70 16.72
C GLN A 345 5.77 17.23 16.55
N SER A 346 4.91 16.28 16.90
CA SER A 346 5.18 14.84 16.89
C SER A 346 4.57 14.11 15.68
N THR A 347 3.80 14.81 14.84
CA THR A 347 3.09 14.24 13.70
C THR A 347 4.01 13.81 12.55
N SER A 348 3.76 12.61 12.00
CA SER A 348 4.40 12.14 10.76
C SER A 348 3.79 12.75 9.48
N LEU A 349 2.67 13.47 9.58
CA LEU A 349 2.02 14.16 8.45
C LEU A 349 2.39 15.65 8.36
N GLY A 350 3.55 16.05 8.88
CA GLY A 350 3.99 17.44 8.89
C GLY A 350 4.07 18.05 7.49
N GLU A 351 4.49 17.28 6.47
CA GLU A 351 4.57 17.76 5.09
C GLU A 351 3.20 18.18 4.54
N LEU A 352 2.22 17.27 4.63
CA LEU A 352 0.85 17.51 4.19
C LEU A 352 0.22 18.69 4.93
N PHE A 353 0.54 18.87 6.21
CA PHE A 353 0.08 20.01 6.99
C PHE A 353 0.61 21.34 6.46
N PHE A 354 1.94 21.45 6.25
CA PHE A 354 2.54 22.68 5.74
C PHE A 354 2.12 22.96 4.29
N ASP A 355 1.96 21.94 3.46
CA ASP A 355 1.41 22.07 2.11
C ASP A 355 -0.03 22.63 2.14
N LEU A 356 -0.90 22.04 2.97
CA LEU A 356 -2.28 22.51 3.14
C LEU A 356 -2.31 23.95 3.66
N LEU A 357 -1.48 24.28 4.64
CA LEU A 357 -1.39 25.61 5.23
C LEU A 357 -0.96 26.64 4.17
N PHE A 358 0.10 26.34 3.41
CA PHE A 358 0.60 27.21 2.36
C PHE A 358 -0.45 27.44 1.27
N LEU A 359 -1.02 26.35 0.75
CA LEU A 359 -1.99 26.40 -0.35
C LEU A 359 -3.30 27.11 0.05
N SER A 360 -3.78 26.87 1.27
CA SER A 360 -5.01 27.51 1.76
C SER A 360 -4.83 29.01 2.01
N ILE A 361 -3.71 29.44 2.61
CA ILE A 361 -3.42 30.86 2.81
C ILE A 361 -3.28 31.58 1.46
N LYS A 362 -2.63 30.93 0.48
CA LYS A 362 -2.48 31.46 -0.88
C LYS A 362 -3.81 31.70 -1.60
N GLN A 363 -4.79 30.84 -1.38
CA GLN A 363 -6.12 30.96 -1.98
C GLN A 363 -7.03 31.95 -1.23
N ASP A 364 -6.62 32.40 -0.05
CA ASP A 364 -7.39 33.34 0.75
C ASP A 364 -7.34 34.75 0.17
N ASN A 365 -8.47 35.45 0.15
CA ASN A 365 -8.55 36.85 -0.26
C ASN A 365 -8.42 37.82 0.94
N GLU A 366 -8.61 37.33 2.17
CA GLU A 366 -8.67 38.18 3.37
C GLU A 366 -7.31 38.28 4.08
N ILE A 367 -6.61 39.40 3.88
CA ILE A 367 -5.26 39.64 4.42
C ILE A 367 -5.23 39.56 5.95
N VAL A 368 -6.27 40.07 6.63
CA VAL A 368 -6.36 40.03 8.11
C VAL A 368 -6.35 38.59 8.62
N ARG A 369 -7.05 37.68 7.92
CA ARG A 369 -7.11 36.25 8.27
C ARG A 369 -5.78 35.56 8.00
N GLN A 370 -5.15 35.84 6.86
CA GLN A 370 -3.80 35.33 6.55
C GLN A 370 -2.80 35.73 7.64
N LYS A 371 -2.78 37.01 8.04
CA LYS A 371 -1.93 37.52 9.12
C LYS A 371 -2.21 36.85 10.46
N ALA A 372 -3.46 36.64 10.82
CA ALA A 372 -3.83 35.95 12.07
C ALA A 372 -3.28 34.52 12.12
N ILE A 373 -3.43 33.77 11.03
CA ILE A 373 -2.93 32.39 10.90
C ILE A 373 -1.39 32.37 10.97
N ILE A 374 -0.72 33.26 10.23
CA ILE A 374 0.74 33.39 10.24
C ILE A 374 1.26 33.75 11.63
N LYS A 375 0.63 34.72 12.30
CA LYS A 375 1.01 35.18 13.63
C LYS A 375 0.93 34.05 14.65
N ARG A 376 -0.17 33.29 14.66
CA ARG A 376 -0.32 32.12 15.54
C ARG A 376 0.71 31.04 15.20
N LEU A 377 0.93 30.74 13.92
CA LEU A 377 1.95 29.77 13.49
C LEU A 377 3.34 30.14 14.03
N LEU A 378 3.72 31.41 13.95
CA LEU A 378 4.99 31.91 14.46
C LEU A 378 5.08 31.84 15.99
N GLN A 379 3.99 32.12 16.70
CA GLN A 379 3.94 31.98 18.17
C GLN A 379 4.16 30.52 18.60
N ILE A 380 3.54 29.57 17.91
CA ILE A 380 3.72 28.13 18.19
C ILE A 380 5.14 27.69 17.84
N SER A 381 5.69 28.21 16.75
CA SER A 381 7.02 27.82 16.29
C SER A 381 8.16 28.30 17.20
N MET A 382 7.91 29.25 18.10
CA MET A 382 8.83 29.63 19.16
C MET A 382 8.99 28.55 20.23
N HIS A 383 7.96 27.72 20.42
CA HIS A 383 7.94 26.64 21.41
C HIS A 383 8.11 25.25 20.81
N SER A 384 8.42 25.17 19.50
CA SER A 384 8.54 23.91 18.77
C SER A 384 9.97 23.43 18.60
N ASN A 385 10.10 22.18 18.13
CA ASN A 385 11.38 21.65 17.67
C ASN A 385 11.94 22.46 16.48
N LEU A 386 13.27 22.37 16.31
CA LEU A 386 13.98 23.14 15.27
C LEU A 386 13.48 22.85 13.85
N SER A 387 13.16 21.58 13.55
CA SER A 387 12.57 21.16 12.27
C SER A 387 11.30 21.95 11.94
N PHE A 388 10.37 22.02 12.88
CA PHE A 388 9.11 22.71 12.71
C PHE A 388 9.34 24.21 12.57
N THR A 389 10.17 24.81 13.43
CA THR A 389 10.47 26.24 13.40
C THR A 389 11.04 26.68 12.05
N ILE A 390 12.04 25.95 11.53
CA ILE A 390 12.64 26.27 10.23
C ILE A 390 11.61 26.10 9.11
N THR A 391 10.81 25.02 9.14
CA THR A 391 9.77 24.78 8.11
C THR A 391 8.70 25.87 8.11
N ALA A 392 8.24 26.29 9.29
CA ALA A 392 7.29 27.39 9.43
C ALA A 392 7.86 28.70 8.91
N LEU A 393 9.11 29.04 9.23
CA LEU A 393 9.77 30.24 8.72
C LEU A 393 9.92 30.23 7.20
N ILE A 394 10.24 29.09 6.59
CA ILE A 394 10.31 28.96 5.13
C ILE A 394 8.92 29.11 4.50
N CYS A 395 7.89 28.53 5.12
CA CYS A 395 6.51 28.69 4.67
C CYS A 395 6.11 30.16 4.68
N VAL A 396 6.38 30.88 5.77
CA VAL A 396 6.11 32.32 5.87
C VAL A 396 6.94 33.10 4.85
N GLN A 397 8.22 32.78 4.67
CA GLN A 397 9.06 33.41 3.65
C GLN A 397 8.46 33.27 2.24
N LYS A 398 8.02 32.06 1.88
CA LYS A 398 7.36 31.78 0.60
C LYS A 398 6.07 32.57 0.44
N LEU A 399 5.24 32.62 1.48
CA LEU A 399 3.99 33.40 1.48
C LEU A 399 4.25 34.90 1.32
N CYS A 400 5.25 35.46 2.01
CA CYS A 400 5.61 36.88 1.87
C CYS A 400 6.15 37.22 0.46
N ILE A 401 6.80 36.26 -0.21
CA ILE A 401 7.26 36.44 -1.60
C ILE A 401 6.07 36.45 -2.57
N GLU A 402 5.09 35.55 -2.38
CA GLU A 402 3.91 35.48 -3.25
C GLU A 402 2.87 36.56 -2.96
N ILE A 403 2.74 36.99 -1.70
CA ILE A 403 1.78 37.99 -1.24
C ILE A 403 2.55 39.10 -0.50
N PRO A 404 3.14 40.08 -1.22
CA PRO A 404 3.93 41.15 -0.61
C PRO A 404 3.14 42.04 0.36
N GLN A 405 1.81 42.13 0.19
CA GLN A 405 0.88 42.90 1.03
C GLN A 405 0.86 42.42 2.50
N LEU A 406 1.32 41.18 2.77
CA LEU A 406 1.40 40.66 4.14
C LEU A 406 2.38 41.44 5.03
N LEU A 407 3.39 42.09 4.44
CA LEU A 407 4.43 42.83 5.17
C LEU A 407 4.00 44.26 5.53
N GLU A 408 2.88 44.75 5.01
CA GLU A 408 2.35 46.07 5.34
C GLU A 408 1.57 46.01 6.66
N GLU A 409 1.69 47.00 7.53
CA GLU A 409 0.89 47.05 8.76
C GLU A 409 -0.55 47.50 8.42
N THR A 410 -1.55 46.78 8.94
CA THR A 410 -2.95 47.22 8.81
C THR A 410 -3.24 48.25 9.89
N ASN A 411 -3.85 49.37 9.52
CA ASN A 411 -4.14 50.54 10.37
C ASN A 411 -5.13 50.29 11.53
N GLU A 412 -5.47 49.03 11.82
CA GLU A 412 -6.37 48.65 12.90
C GLU A 412 -5.57 48.48 14.19
N ASN A 413 -5.66 49.47 15.08
CA ASN A 413 -5.18 49.40 16.46
C ASN A 413 -6.11 48.49 17.30
N GLN A 414 -6.23 47.23 16.92
CA GLN A 414 -6.92 46.22 17.71
C GLN A 414 -5.88 45.38 18.45
N GLU A 415 -6.11 45.14 19.75
CA GLU A 415 -5.28 44.24 20.52
C GLU A 415 -5.43 42.80 20.00
N TYR A 416 -4.30 42.10 19.84
CA TYR A 416 -4.31 40.73 19.37
C TYR A 416 -4.83 39.78 20.46
N LEU A 417 -5.92 39.07 20.16
CA LEU A 417 -6.55 38.12 21.08
C LEU A 417 -6.25 36.67 20.65
N TYR A 418 -5.26 36.07 21.30
CA TYR A 418 -4.78 34.72 20.97
C TYR A 418 -5.83 33.62 21.20
N PHE A 419 -6.81 33.81 22.09
CA PHE A 419 -7.83 32.81 22.45
C PHE A 419 -9.04 32.78 21.52
N LYS A 420 -9.13 33.70 20.54
CA LYS A 420 -10.24 33.73 19.59
C LYS A 420 -10.20 32.49 18.68
N ARG A 421 -11.36 31.90 18.45
CA ARG A 421 -11.53 30.73 17.55
C ARG A 421 -11.55 31.12 16.09
N ASP A 422 -12.07 32.29 15.78
CA ASP A 422 -12.19 32.79 14.41
C ASP A 422 -11.02 33.75 14.12
N PRO A 423 -10.20 33.49 13.08
CA PRO A 423 -9.01 34.30 12.80
C PRO A 423 -9.32 35.73 12.36
N LEU A 424 -10.50 35.99 11.77
CA LEU A 424 -10.93 37.34 11.39
C LEU A 424 -11.08 38.28 12.60
N PHE A 425 -11.45 37.74 13.75
CA PHE A 425 -11.73 38.51 14.97
C PHE A 425 -10.57 38.47 15.97
N SER A 426 -9.39 37.97 15.56
CA SER A 426 -8.23 37.91 16.45
C SER A 426 -7.49 39.24 16.56
N GLY A 427 -7.77 40.23 15.71
CA GLY A 427 -7.09 41.54 15.74
C GLY A 427 -5.60 41.48 15.36
N ALA A 428 -5.21 40.58 14.45
CA ALA A 428 -3.80 40.41 14.07
C ALA A 428 -3.37 41.44 13.03
N SER A 429 -2.91 42.60 13.50
CA SER A 429 -2.47 43.71 12.62
C SER A 429 -1.13 43.47 11.91
N SER A 430 -0.18 42.87 12.63
CA SER A 430 1.18 42.56 12.16
C SER A 430 1.74 41.31 12.87
N PHE A 431 2.65 40.61 12.19
CA PHE A 431 3.42 39.46 12.69
C PHE A 431 4.95 39.72 12.71
N LEU A 432 5.36 40.96 12.45
CA LEU A 432 6.78 41.33 12.33
C LEU A 432 7.54 41.22 13.66
N ASN A 433 6.86 41.47 14.78
CA ASN A 433 7.46 41.35 16.12
C ASN A 433 7.89 39.91 16.40
N GLU A 434 7.05 38.93 16.05
CA GLU A 434 7.38 37.52 16.18
C GLU A 434 8.59 37.15 15.31
N ILE A 435 8.68 37.65 14.08
CA ILE A 435 9.84 37.44 13.19
C ILE A 435 11.10 38.06 13.80
N GLN A 436 10.99 39.25 14.37
CA GLN A 436 12.13 39.91 15.02
C GLN A 436 12.67 39.08 16.18
N SER A 437 11.81 38.40 16.95
CA SER A 437 12.26 37.47 17.98
C SER A 437 13.05 36.27 17.42
N PHE A 438 12.79 35.83 16.19
CA PHE A 438 13.58 34.77 15.55
C PHE A 438 14.98 35.21 15.10
N THR A 439 15.26 36.52 15.03
CA THR A 439 16.60 37.02 14.68
C THR A 439 17.64 36.70 15.76
N SER A 440 17.20 36.48 17.00
CA SER A 440 18.03 36.06 18.14
C SER A 440 17.92 34.57 18.46
N HIS A 441 17.28 33.77 17.59
CA HIS A 441 17.09 32.33 17.80
C HIS A 441 18.44 31.59 17.88
N TYR A 442 18.54 30.51 18.67
CA TYR A 442 19.82 29.80 18.92
C TYR A 442 20.45 29.19 17.65
N HIS A 443 19.66 28.92 16.61
CA HIS A 443 20.14 28.30 15.37
C HIS A 443 20.33 29.30 14.23
N ASN A 444 21.53 29.34 13.65
CA ASN A 444 21.93 30.28 12.59
C ASN A 444 20.98 30.30 11.38
N LYS A 445 20.44 29.16 10.95
CA LYS A 445 19.54 29.11 9.78
C LYS A 445 18.21 29.84 10.04
N ALA A 446 17.67 29.71 11.25
CA ALA A 446 16.44 30.40 11.64
C ALA A 446 16.68 31.92 11.66
N GLN A 447 17.83 32.36 12.21
CA GLN A 447 18.24 33.76 12.18
C GLN A 447 18.40 34.30 10.75
N GLN A 448 19.02 33.52 9.86
CA GLN A 448 19.20 33.91 8.45
C GLN A 448 17.85 34.09 7.75
N ILE A 449 16.91 33.15 7.92
CA ILE A 449 15.59 33.24 7.28
C ILE A 449 14.81 34.44 7.85
N ALA A 450 14.83 34.64 9.17
CA ALA A 450 14.17 35.79 9.80
C ALA A 450 14.72 37.13 9.27
N LYS A 451 16.05 37.26 9.14
CA LYS A 451 16.69 38.44 8.54
C LYS A 451 16.33 38.62 7.07
N GLN A 452 16.26 37.52 6.30
CA GLN A 452 15.84 37.57 4.89
C GLN A 452 14.40 38.06 4.73
N ILE A 453 13.48 37.63 5.60
CA ILE A 453 12.08 38.09 5.56
C ILE A 453 12.02 39.59 5.86
N LEU A 454 12.74 40.08 6.88
CA LEU A 454 12.78 41.50 7.24
C LEU A 454 13.42 42.37 6.14
N ASN A 455 14.47 41.87 5.50
CA ASN A 455 15.17 42.56 4.41
C ASN A 455 14.44 42.48 3.06
N LYS A 456 13.31 41.76 2.97
CA LYS A 456 12.55 41.49 1.74
C LYS A 456 13.36 40.76 0.66
N ASP A 457 14.26 39.88 1.07
CA ASP A 457 15.09 39.09 0.14
C ASP A 457 14.27 37.98 -0.52
N GLN A 458 14.32 37.90 -1.86
CA GLN A 458 13.55 36.92 -2.65
C GLN A 458 14.24 35.55 -2.82
N ASN A 459 15.47 35.38 -2.30
CA ASN A 459 16.28 34.19 -2.58
C ASN A 459 15.99 33.03 -1.60
N ILE A 460 15.14 32.08 -2.02
CA ILE A 460 14.92 30.82 -1.30
C ILE A 460 15.98 29.79 -1.72
N THR A 461 16.94 29.50 -0.85
CA THR A 461 18.09 28.63 -1.14
C THR A 461 17.91 27.15 -0.77
N GLN A 462 16.67 26.67 -0.58
CA GLN A 462 16.44 25.36 0.02
C GLN A 462 15.99 24.31 -1.00
N LYS A 463 16.84 23.30 -1.19
CA LYS A 463 16.62 22.18 -2.13
C LYS A 463 16.07 20.91 -1.46
N VAL A 464 16.17 20.81 -0.13
CA VAL A 464 15.88 19.59 0.65
C VAL A 464 14.76 19.86 1.65
N ASN A 465 14.02 18.81 1.98
CA ASN A 465 12.97 18.80 2.98
C ASN A 465 13.47 19.33 4.35
N PRO A 466 12.97 20.49 4.84
CA PRO A 466 13.44 21.06 6.10
C PRO A 466 13.04 20.23 7.33
N LEU A 467 11.90 19.52 7.30
CA LEU A 467 11.44 18.71 8.42
C LEU A 467 12.42 17.57 8.71
N LEU A 468 12.90 16.92 7.64
CA LEU A 468 13.81 15.78 7.71
C LEU A 468 15.27 16.23 7.95
N GLU A 469 15.71 17.30 7.29
CA GLU A 469 17.09 17.79 7.38
C GLU A 469 17.48 18.27 8.78
N TYR A 470 16.56 18.98 9.45
CA TYR A 470 16.78 19.57 10.77
C TYR A 470 16.23 18.71 11.91
N SER A 471 15.82 17.47 11.59
CA SER A 471 15.36 16.51 12.59
C SER A 471 16.49 16.15 13.55
N GLN A 472 16.13 15.81 14.79
CA GLN A 472 17.11 15.37 15.79
C GLN A 472 17.87 14.13 15.32
N SER A 473 17.21 13.20 14.63
CA SER A 473 17.85 12.01 14.05
C SER A 473 18.86 12.38 12.97
N ALA A 474 18.53 13.29 12.05
CA ALA A 474 19.48 13.76 11.02
C ALA A 474 20.64 14.57 11.63
N PHE A 475 20.37 15.36 12.67
CA PHE A 475 21.40 16.04 13.43
C PHE A 475 22.36 15.02 14.07
N LEU A 476 21.85 14.05 14.83
CA LEU A 476 22.66 13.00 15.44
C LEU A 476 23.42 12.17 14.41
N ALA A 477 22.81 11.86 13.26
CA ALA A 477 23.48 11.19 12.15
C ALA A 477 24.68 12.00 11.65
N LYS A 478 24.52 13.32 11.46
CA LYS A 478 25.64 14.22 11.11
C LYS A 478 26.73 14.23 12.18
N PHE A 479 26.41 14.11 13.47
CA PHE A 479 27.40 14.01 14.55
C PHE A 479 28.14 12.66 14.58
N VAL A 480 27.45 11.57 14.28
CA VAL A 480 28.04 10.22 14.16
C VAL A 480 28.91 10.14 12.90
N GLU A 481 28.45 10.68 11.78
CA GLU A 481 29.19 10.78 10.51
C GLU A 481 30.37 11.75 10.60
N ALA A 482 30.27 12.82 11.39
CA ALA A 482 31.40 13.72 11.66
C ALA A 482 32.54 13.02 12.40
N LYS A 483 32.24 12.00 13.23
CA LYS A 483 33.23 11.13 13.87
C LYS A 483 33.76 10.06 12.92
N ASN A 484 32.92 9.54 12.03
CA ASN A 484 33.30 8.56 11.00
C ASN A 484 33.35 9.24 9.63
N ARG A 485 34.43 9.99 9.35
CA ARG A 485 34.68 10.53 8.01
C ARG A 485 34.76 9.37 7.01
N VAL A 486 33.62 9.08 6.36
CA VAL A 486 33.36 8.37 5.09
C VAL A 486 32.00 7.65 5.21
N THR A 487 30.94 8.24 4.69
CA THR A 487 30.10 7.68 3.61
C THR A 487 28.88 8.55 3.34
N ASN A 488 28.63 8.84 2.05
CA ASN A 488 27.45 9.52 1.55
C ASN A 488 26.18 8.66 1.78
N ARG A 489 25.29 9.09 2.68
CA ARG A 489 23.93 8.53 2.81
C ARG A 489 22.82 9.57 2.93
N ILE A 490 23.00 10.77 2.36
CA ILE A 490 21.93 11.80 2.28
C ILE A 490 21.55 12.10 0.82
N SER A 491 21.77 11.17 -0.12
CA SER A 491 21.48 11.42 -1.55
C SER A 491 20.08 11.04 -2.00
N ASN A 492 19.23 10.46 -1.15
CA ASN A 492 17.92 9.91 -1.59
C ASN A 492 16.68 10.61 -0.98
N LEU A 493 16.84 11.77 -0.32
CA LEU A 493 15.70 12.57 0.18
C LEU A 493 15.50 13.84 -0.64
N SER A 494 15.19 13.67 -1.93
CA SER A 494 14.82 14.76 -2.84
C SER A 494 13.30 14.97 -2.84
N GLY A 495 12.83 15.79 -1.91
CA GLY A 495 11.51 16.41 -1.94
C GLY A 495 11.57 17.72 -1.17
N SER A 496 11.13 18.83 -1.75
CA SER A 496 10.92 20.06 -0.97
C SER A 496 9.52 19.98 -0.35
N VAL A 497 9.40 20.27 0.95
CA VAL A 497 8.11 20.30 1.71
C VAL A 497 7.11 21.26 1.10
N ILE A 498 7.58 22.22 0.30
CA ILE A 498 6.72 23.18 -0.38
C ILE A 498 7.25 23.24 -1.81
N ASN A 499 6.84 22.31 -2.65
CA ASN A 499 7.24 22.25 -4.06
C ASN A 499 6.00 22.24 -4.95
N GLU A 500 5.48 23.44 -5.19
CA GLU A 500 4.30 23.69 -6.02
C GLU A 500 4.44 23.05 -7.42
N GLU A 501 5.67 23.01 -7.95
CA GLU A 501 5.99 22.39 -9.23
C GLU A 501 6.01 20.86 -9.18
N GLN A 502 6.54 20.18 -8.16
CA GLN A 502 6.41 18.71 -8.07
C GLN A 502 4.96 18.30 -7.81
N PHE A 503 4.22 19.11 -7.05
CA PHE A 503 2.79 18.89 -6.78
C PHE A 503 1.89 19.27 -7.96
N LYS A 504 2.36 20.01 -8.97
CA LYS A 504 1.63 20.24 -10.24
C LYS A 504 2.15 19.33 -11.38
N LEU A 505 3.47 19.16 -11.53
CA LEU A 505 4.10 18.31 -12.56
C LEU A 505 3.81 16.81 -12.38
N LYS A 506 3.65 16.31 -11.15
CA LYS A 506 3.25 14.91 -10.92
C LYS A 506 1.85 14.62 -11.48
N PHE A 507 1.05 15.67 -11.71
CA PHE A 507 -0.34 15.59 -12.18
C PHE A 507 -0.51 16.10 -13.63
N GLU A 508 0.29 17.07 -14.08
CA GLU A 508 0.23 17.59 -15.45
C GLU A 508 0.98 16.73 -16.48
N LYS A 509 2.08 16.06 -16.10
CA LYS A 509 2.77 15.11 -17.00
C LYS A 509 1.88 13.91 -17.34
N GLN A 510 0.98 13.53 -16.43
CA GLN A 510 0.05 12.41 -16.60
C GLN A 510 -1.15 12.82 -17.49
N ARG A 511 -1.65 14.07 -17.39
CA ARG A 511 -2.65 14.64 -18.32
C ARG A 511 -2.21 14.62 -19.79
N LYS A 512 -0.92 14.85 -20.05
CA LYS A 512 -0.38 14.85 -21.43
C LYS A 512 -0.22 13.43 -21.99
N GLN A 513 0.12 12.44 -21.17
CA GLN A 513 0.19 11.03 -21.59
C GLN A 513 -1.20 10.42 -21.84
N ASP A 514 -2.19 10.68 -20.99
CA ASP A 514 -3.55 10.13 -21.16
C ASP A 514 -4.30 10.75 -22.33
N ASN A 515 -4.07 12.04 -22.63
CA ASN A 515 -4.64 12.68 -23.81
C ASN A 515 -3.98 12.22 -25.12
N GLN A 516 -2.72 11.79 -25.09
CA GLN A 516 -2.05 11.19 -26.24
C GLN A 516 -2.50 9.75 -26.49
N LEU A 517 -2.77 8.96 -25.44
CA LEU A 517 -3.26 7.57 -25.56
C LEU A 517 -4.74 7.49 -25.99
N LYS A 518 -5.57 8.47 -25.61
CA LYS A 518 -6.97 8.59 -26.07
C LYS A 518 -7.12 8.91 -27.56
N GLN A 519 -6.08 9.47 -28.19
CA GLN A 519 -6.10 9.74 -29.64
C GLN A 519 -5.63 8.53 -30.48
N GLN A 520 -5.06 7.48 -29.88
CA GLN A 520 -4.47 6.39 -30.65
C GLN A 520 -5.11 5.01 -30.49
N ASN A 521 -6.00 4.75 -29.53
CA ASN A 521 -6.63 3.42 -29.44
C ASN A 521 -8.12 3.50 -29.06
N LYS A 522 -9.00 3.23 -30.03
CA LYS A 522 -10.34 2.67 -29.80
C LYS A 522 -10.23 1.14 -29.88
N PRO A 523 -10.35 0.38 -28.77
CA PRO A 523 -10.53 -1.06 -28.86
C PRO A 523 -12.00 -1.40 -29.10
N GLN A 524 -12.26 -2.09 -30.22
CA GLN A 524 -13.51 -2.80 -30.44
C GLN A 524 -13.61 -3.98 -29.46
N ARG A 525 -14.74 -4.10 -28.76
CA ARG A 525 -15.07 -5.26 -27.91
C ARG A 525 -15.21 -6.54 -28.75
N LYS A 526 -14.87 -7.69 -28.15
CA LYS A 526 -15.76 -8.87 -27.97
C LYS A 526 -15.00 -10.04 -27.31
N SER A 527 -15.47 -10.48 -26.13
CA SER A 527 -15.73 -11.91 -25.87
C SER A 527 -16.56 -12.11 -24.59
N SER A 528 -17.70 -12.77 -24.82
CA SER A 528 -18.57 -13.56 -23.94
C SER A 528 -18.35 -13.54 -22.43
N ILE A 529 -19.24 -12.82 -21.73
CA ILE A 529 -19.55 -12.95 -20.31
C ILE A 529 -20.57 -14.08 -20.16
N THR A 530 -20.33 -15.04 -19.25
CA THR A 530 -21.27 -16.12 -18.90
C THR A 530 -22.28 -15.66 -17.86
N SER A 531 -23.44 -16.33 -17.82
CA SER A 531 -24.68 -15.94 -17.14
C SER A 531 -24.64 -15.81 -15.60
N GLU A 532 -23.52 -16.14 -14.95
CA GLU A 532 -23.35 -15.96 -13.49
C GLU A 532 -22.76 -14.59 -13.12
N ASP A 533 -22.07 -13.91 -14.04
CA ASP A 533 -21.54 -12.56 -13.83
C ASP A 533 -22.66 -11.49 -13.86
N ALA A 534 -23.82 -11.84 -14.46
CA ALA A 534 -25.01 -11.00 -14.46
C ALA A 534 -25.57 -10.80 -13.05
N TYR A 535 -25.40 -11.75 -12.12
CA TYR A 535 -25.98 -11.67 -10.77
C TYR A 535 -25.23 -10.68 -9.87
N ALA A 536 -23.90 -10.60 -9.97
CA ALA A 536 -23.12 -9.64 -9.21
C ALA A 536 -23.29 -8.21 -9.75
N ASP A 537 -23.40 -8.07 -11.07
CA ASP A 537 -23.72 -6.79 -11.72
C ASP A 537 -25.20 -6.41 -11.47
N GLU A 538 -26.14 -7.35 -11.42
CA GLU A 538 -27.54 -7.11 -11.01
C GLU A 538 -27.65 -6.78 -9.53
N LEU A 539 -26.88 -7.43 -8.64
CA LEU A 539 -26.86 -7.12 -7.22
C LEU A 539 -26.25 -5.73 -7.00
N PHE A 540 -25.18 -5.41 -7.73
CA PHE A 540 -24.54 -4.10 -7.77
C PHE A 540 -25.48 -3.01 -8.31
N GLU A 541 -26.25 -3.27 -9.37
CA GLU A 541 -27.24 -2.34 -9.93
C GLU A 541 -28.51 -2.26 -9.06
N LYS A 542 -28.98 -3.36 -8.46
CA LYS A 542 -30.11 -3.39 -7.51
C LYS A 542 -29.79 -2.64 -6.23
N GLU A 543 -28.56 -2.74 -5.73
CA GLU A 543 -28.11 -1.94 -4.57
C GLU A 543 -27.89 -0.46 -4.93
N LEU A 544 -27.54 -0.16 -6.19
CA LEU A 544 -27.51 1.21 -6.72
C LEU A 544 -28.91 1.85 -6.75
N GLN A 545 -29.94 1.07 -7.09
CA GLN A 545 -31.32 1.55 -7.24
C GLN A 545 -32.09 1.61 -5.92
N LYS A 546 -31.75 0.77 -4.93
CA LYS A 546 -32.60 0.64 -3.73
C LYS A 546 -32.42 1.73 -2.68
N GLY A 547 -31.26 2.38 -2.54
CA GLY A 547 -31.08 3.54 -1.64
C GLY A 547 -31.39 3.35 -0.13
N ASN A 548 -32.03 2.25 0.25
CA ASN A 548 -32.46 1.83 1.57
C ASN A 548 -31.70 0.55 1.88
N PHE A 549 -30.63 0.68 2.64
CA PHE A 549 -30.04 -0.44 3.35
C PHE A 549 -30.96 -0.71 4.55
N SER A 550 -31.45 -1.94 4.68
CA SER A 550 -32.33 -2.36 5.77
C SER A 550 -31.72 -2.03 7.13
N ASP A 551 -32.57 -1.50 8.01
CA ASP A 551 -32.26 -0.88 9.30
C ASP A 551 -31.77 -1.85 10.41
N GLU A 552 -31.21 -3.02 10.11
CA GLU A 552 -31.03 -4.09 11.12
C GLU A 552 -29.60 -4.44 11.52
N ASP A 553 -28.57 -3.78 10.99
CA ASP A 553 -27.19 -3.99 11.48
C ASP A 553 -26.77 -2.86 12.45
N GLU A 554 -27.33 -2.87 13.66
CA GLU A 554 -26.73 -2.17 14.80
C GLU A 554 -25.34 -2.78 15.07
N LEU A 555 -24.30 -2.03 14.72
CA LEU A 555 -22.94 -2.39 15.11
C LEU A 555 -22.81 -2.18 16.62
N ASP A 556 -22.57 -3.24 17.38
CA ASP A 556 -22.09 -3.14 18.75
C ASP A 556 -20.61 -2.71 18.73
N LEU A 557 -20.36 -1.47 19.15
CA LEU A 557 -19.11 -0.73 18.93
C LEU A 557 -18.24 -0.66 20.19
N SER A 558 -17.98 -1.77 20.87
CA SER A 558 -16.99 -1.81 21.96
C SER A 558 -15.64 -2.35 21.46
N MET A 559 -14.62 -1.49 21.41
CA MET A 559 -13.21 -1.92 21.45
C MET A 559 -12.42 -1.04 22.40
N ASP A 560 -11.53 -1.69 23.14
CA ASP A 560 -10.56 -1.13 24.07
C ASP A 560 -9.44 -0.40 23.33
N GLN A 561 -9.02 0.71 23.94
CA GLN A 561 -7.92 1.54 23.50
C GLN A 561 -6.63 0.85 23.87
N ASP A 562 -5.99 0.17 22.93
CA ASP A 562 -4.54 -0.01 22.86
C ASP A 562 -4.25 -0.66 21.50
N ASP A 563 -3.56 0.06 20.63
CA ASP A 563 -2.60 -0.53 19.69
C ASP A 563 -2.00 0.53 18.77
N ASP A 564 -0.69 0.59 18.88
CA ASP A 564 0.21 1.48 18.18
C ASP A 564 0.12 1.36 16.65
N LEU A 565 0.19 2.52 16.01
CA LEU A 565 0.37 2.67 14.57
C LEU A 565 1.72 2.09 14.17
N VAL A 566 1.73 0.88 13.60
CA VAL A 566 2.90 0.41 12.84
C VAL A 566 2.93 1.19 11.53
N ASP A 567 3.77 2.23 11.51
CA ASP A 567 4.14 2.96 10.30
C ASP A 567 4.85 1.96 9.36
N LEU A 568 4.29 1.72 8.18
CA LEU A 568 4.88 0.78 7.20
C LEU A 568 6.09 1.38 6.44
N SER A 569 6.86 2.24 7.10
CA SER A 569 8.08 2.85 6.57
C SER A 569 9.34 2.52 7.38
N GLU A 570 9.36 1.43 8.14
CA GLU A 570 10.60 0.91 8.70
C GLU A 570 11.11 -0.28 7.87
N ASP A 571 12.26 -0.05 7.26
CA ASP A 571 13.15 -1.10 6.76
C ASP A 571 13.60 -1.95 7.96
N GLU A 572 12.90 -3.05 8.22
CA GLU A 572 13.41 -4.12 9.08
C GLU A 572 14.65 -4.73 8.42
N THR A 573 15.80 -4.14 8.69
CA THR A 573 17.08 -4.84 8.58
C THR A 573 17.12 -5.91 9.66
N GLN A 574 16.78 -7.14 9.27
CA GLN A 574 17.01 -8.32 10.09
C GLN A 574 18.52 -8.46 10.34
N ASN A 575 18.96 -8.05 11.53
CA ASN A 575 20.22 -8.49 12.12
C ASN A 575 20.01 -9.94 12.61
N GLU A 576 20.09 -10.89 11.69
CA GLU A 576 20.42 -12.26 12.07
C GLU A 576 21.92 -12.34 12.36
N ASN A 577 22.23 -12.69 13.60
CA ASN A 577 23.55 -13.12 14.05
C ASN A 577 24.03 -14.31 13.21
N GLN A 578 24.74 -14.02 12.13
CA GLN A 578 25.63 -14.97 11.47
C GLN A 578 27.06 -14.48 11.64
N GLN A 579 27.84 -15.22 12.43
CA GLN A 579 29.28 -15.08 12.53
C GLN A 579 29.91 -15.21 11.13
N LYS A 580 30.17 -14.09 10.45
CA LYS A 580 30.89 -14.08 9.19
C LYS A 580 32.36 -14.33 9.45
N GLN A 581 32.79 -15.58 9.25
CA GLN A 581 34.19 -15.89 8.98
C GLN A 581 34.64 -15.08 7.76
N ILE A 582 35.58 -14.18 7.97
CA ILE A 582 36.19 -13.36 6.92
C ILE A 582 36.97 -14.30 5.98
N PRO A 583 36.71 -14.31 4.66
CA PRO A 583 37.50 -15.10 3.72
C PRO A 583 38.99 -14.72 3.79
N ILE A 584 39.85 -15.72 3.97
CA ILE A 584 41.31 -15.62 4.18
C ILE A 584 42.01 -14.76 3.10
N ILE A 585 41.39 -14.60 1.93
CA ILE A 585 41.89 -13.81 0.80
C ILE A 585 41.87 -12.30 1.08
N MET A 586 40.86 -11.79 1.81
CA MET A 586 40.76 -10.35 2.15
C MET A 586 41.78 -9.90 3.21
N ARG A 587 42.21 -10.81 4.11
CA ARG A 587 43.30 -10.53 5.07
C ARG A 587 44.67 -10.38 4.41
N LYS A 588 44.92 -11.07 3.28
CA LYS A 588 46.18 -10.93 2.51
C LYS A 588 46.24 -9.60 1.76
N ILE A 589 45.10 -9.12 1.23
CA ILE A 589 45.01 -7.84 0.53
C ILE A 589 45.20 -6.67 1.52
N TYR A 590 44.61 -6.76 2.72
CA TYR A 590 44.75 -5.71 3.74
C TYR A 590 46.17 -5.62 4.34
N LYS A 591 46.87 -6.74 4.50
CA LYS A 591 48.30 -6.74 4.92
C LYS A 591 49.23 -6.17 3.85
N ARG A 592 48.95 -6.41 2.56
CA ARG A 592 49.77 -5.90 1.45
C ARG A 592 49.63 -4.38 1.27
N HIS A 593 48.43 -3.84 1.48
CA HIS A 593 48.21 -2.39 1.46
C HIS A 593 48.81 -1.64 2.66
N LYS A 594 48.94 -2.28 3.83
CA LYS A 594 49.53 -1.66 5.02
C LYS A 594 51.07 -1.63 5.00
N LEU A 595 51.70 -2.51 4.22
CA LEU A 595 53.15 -2.53 4.00
C LEU A 595 53.62 -1.60 2.87
N LEU A 596 52.72 -1.07 2.04
CA LEU A 596 53.03 -0.10 0.98
C LEU A 596 52.80 1.36 1.41
N LYS A 597 52.45 1.59 2.68
CA LYS A 597 52.25 2.93 3.29
C LYS A 597 53.19 3.20 4.48
N LYS A 598 54.15 2.32 4.73
CA LYS A 598 55.40 2.60 5.44
C LYS A 598 56.52 2.45 4.43
#